data_AF-A0A0F9N3Q2-F1
#
_entry.id   AF-A0A0F9N3Q2-F1
#
_cell.length_a   1.000
_cell.length_b   1.000
_cell.length_c   1.000
_cell.angle_alpha   90.00
_cell.angle_beta   90.00
_cell.angle_gamma   90.00
#
_symmetry.space_group_name_H-M   'P 1'
#
loop_
_entity.id
_entity.type
_entity.pdbx_description
1 polymer ?
#
loop_
_entity_poly.entity_id
_entity_poly.type
_entity_poly.pdbx_seq_one_letter_code
_entity_poly.pdbx_strand_id
1 'polypeptide(L)'
;MVPRFGARIRFNSIITNAPLVPDSMYNGPKLCIPEKCNYKCVRVCPTEALTLDETFKVKIGERVFEYTKSDKIRCIMAIFAMVKGSGARSKRVLPPRNEKKFTIVDFWNGFEKMEIYDDALISNVQGIICGDFCGKCLHQCPAYKF
;
A
#
# COMPACT_ATOMS: atom_id res chain seq x y z
N MET A 1 -10.70 2.71 2.26
CA MET A 1 -10.89 2.69 3.73
C MET A 1 -12.37 2.51 4.00
N VAL A 2 -12.74 1.95 5.15
CA VAL A 2 -14.14 1.79 5.59
C VAL A 2 -14.34 2.37 6.98
N PRO A 3 -15.54 2.86 7.36
CA PRO A 3 -15.77 3.52 8.65
C PRO A 3 -15.29 2.72 9.86
N ARG A 4 -15.67 1.44 9.95
CA ARG A 4 -15.39 0.59 11.13
C ARG A 4 -13.92 0.19 11.29
N PHE A 5 -13.19 0.03 10.18
CA PHE A 5 -11.85 -0.59 10.19
C PHE A 5 -10.75 0.30 9.59
N GLY A 6 -11.10 1.48 9.10
CA GLY A 6 -10.16 2.39 8.45
C GLY A 6 -9.49 1.72 7.25
N ALA A 7 -8.16 1.70 7.25
CA ALA A 7 -7.34 1.07 6.20
C ALA A 7 -7.05 -0.42 6.43
N ARG A 8 -7.52 -1.01 7.54
CA ARG A 8 -7.21 -2.40 7.93
C ARG A 8 -8.20 -3.39 7.35
N ILE A 9 -8.39 -3.34 6.04
CA ILE A 9 -9.29 -4.22 5.30
C ILE A 9 -8.67 -4.53 3.94
N ARG A 10 -8.80 -5.79 3.50
CA ARG A 10 -8.47 -6.20 2.13
C ARG A 10 -9.76 -6.20 1.33
N PHE A 11 -9.70 -5.66 0.11
CA PHE A 11 -10.82 -5.69 -0.82
C PHE A 11 -10.61 -6.82 -1.82
N ASN A 12 -11.71 -7.46 -2.20
CA ASN A 12 -11.76 -8.38 -3.33
C ASN A 12 -13.02 -8.04 -4.15
N SER A 13 -13.07 -8.45 -5.42
CA SER A 13 -14.16 -8.13 -6.33
C SER A 13 -14.49 -9.34 -7.20
N ILE A 14 -15.77 -9.60 -7.40
CA ILE A 14 -16.27 -10.60 -8.34
C ILE A 14 -17.06 -9.85 -9.40
N ILE A 15 -16.70 -10.05 -10.67
CA ILE A 15 -17.44 -9.51 -11.81
C ILE A 15 -18.39 -10.60 -12.29
N THR A 16 -19.68 -10.28 -12.37
CA THR A 16 -20.72 -11.22 -12.76
C THR A 16 -21.77 -10.54 -13.64
N ASN A 17 -22.46 -11.33 -14.45
CA ASN A 17 -23.64 -10.92 -15.21
C ASN A 17 -24.96 -11.16 -14.45
N ALA A 18 -24.90 -11.71 -13.22
CA ALA A 18 -26.09 -11.87 -12.39
C ALA A 18 -26.76 -10.50 -12.15
N PRO A 19 -28.10 -10.41 -12.22
CA PRO A 19 -28.80 -9.15 -11.97
C PRO A 19 -28.66 -8.77 -10.49
N LEU A 20 -28.12 -7.57 -10.23
CA LEU A 20 -27.89 -7.04 -8.88
C LEU A 20 -28.39 -5.60 -8.82
N VAL A 21 -28.91 -5.18 -7.66
CA VAL A 21 -29.23 -3.79 -7.37
C VAL A 21 -27.96 -3.11 -6.83
N PRO A 22 -27.47 -2.02 -7.45
CA PRO A 22 -26.28 -1.33 -6.96
C PRO A 22 -26.51 -0.68 -5.59
N ASP A 23 -25.55 -0.83 -4.69
CA ASP A 23 -25.53 -0.08 -3.44
C ASP A 23 -25.21 1.40 -3.68
N SER A 24 -25.76 2.26 -2.82
CA SER A 24 -25.46 3.69 -2.87
C SER A 24 -23.99 3.98 -2.50
N MET A 25 -23.45 5.07 -3.07
CA MET A 25 -22.10 5.49 -2.72
C MET A 25 -22.04 5.99 -1.27
N TYR A 26 -20.99 5.60 -0.54
CA TYR A 26 -20.78 6.00 0.85
C TYR A 26 -20.89 7.53 1.04
N ASN A 27 -21.87 7.99 1.82
CA ASN A 27 -22.13 9.41 2.07
C ASN A 27 -21.82 9.86 3.52
N GLY A 28 -21.01 9.08 4.25
CA GLY A 28 -20.62 9.43 5.62
C GLY A 28 -19.42 10.38 5.69
N PRO A 29 -18.91 10.64 6.91
CA PRO A 29 -17.76 11.51 7.14
C PRO A 29 -16.51 11.09 6.37
N LYS A 30 -15.61 12.06 6.12
CA LYS A 30 -14.32 11.83 5.48
C LYS A 30 -13.48 10.85 6.31
N LEU A 31 -13.13 9.71 5.72
CA LEU A 31 -12.40 8.64 6.41
C LEU A 31 -10.90 8.95 6.63
N CYS A 32 -10.29 9.72 5.72
CA CYS A 32 -8.89 10.15 5.85
C CYS A 32 -8.85 11.58 6.36
N ILE A 33 -8.32 11.79 7.56
CA ILE A 33 -8.04 13.12 8.12
C ILE A 33 -6.54 13.16 8.45
N PRO A 34 -5.66 13.40 7.46
CA PRO A 34 -4.22 13.26 7.62
C PRO A 34 -3.63 14.07 8.78
N GLU A 35 -4.22 15.23 9.05
CA GLU A 35 -3.82 16.19 10.08
C GLU A 35 -3.94 15.56 11.48
N LYS A 36 -5.00 14.76 11.73
CA LYS A 36 -5.20 14.04 13.00
C LYS A 36 -4.16 12.96 13.28
N CYS A 37 -3.43 12.49 12.26
CA CYS A 37 -2.37 11.50 12.43
C CYS A 37 -0.98 12.03 12.07
N ASN A 38 -0.89 13.32 11.74
CA ASN A 38 0.30 13.96 11.19
C ASN A 38 0.90 13.13 10.05
N TYR A 39 0.12 12.72 9.04
CA TYR A 39 0.63 11.96 7.88
C TYR A 39 1.40 10.67 8.23
N LYS A 40 0.94 9.93 9.26
CA LYS A 40 1.65 8.74 9.76
C LYS A 40 1.99 7.72 8.68
N CYS A 41 1.10 7.51 7.71
CA CYS A 41 1.33 6.57 6.59
C CYS A 41 2.60 6.90 5.79
N VAL A 42 2.89 8.18 5.57
CA VAL A 42 4.07 8.66 4.85
C VAL A 42 5.32 8.43 5.68
N ARG A 43 5.32 8.90 6.94
CA ARG A 43 6.49 8.80 7.84
C ARG A 43 6.95 7.38 8.11
N VAL A 44 6.02 6.42 8.18
CA VAL A 44 6.34 5.04 8.57
C VAL A 44 6.70 4.15 7.39
N CYS A 45 6.55 4.65 6.15
CA CYS A 45 6.80 3.90 4.94
C CYS A 45 8.31 3.60 4.81
N PRO A 46 8.74 2.32 4.86
CA PRO A 46 10.16 1.98 4.85
C PRO A 46 10.84 2.26 3.49
N THR A 47 10.05 2.51 2.45
CA THR A 47 10.56 2.75 1.09
C THR A 47 10.28 4.15 0.58
N GLU A 48 9.72 5.06 1.40
CA GLU A 48 9.32 6.40 0.96
C GLU A 48 8.39 6.38 -0.27
N ALA A 49 7.56 5.34 -0.38
CA ALA A 49 6.67 5.15 -1.53
C ALA A 49 5.54 6.20 -1.56
N LEU A 50 5.16 6.79 -0.43
CA LEU A 50 4.13 7.82 -0.35
C LEU A 50 4.79 9.21 -0.28
N THR A 51 4.15 10.24 -0.86
CA THR A 51 4.62 11.63 -0.80
C THR A 51 3.51 12.58 -0.35
N LEU A 52 3.88 13.76 0.14
CA LEU A 52 2.96 14.87 0.39
C LEU A 52 2.86 15.84 -0.80
N ASP A 53 3.79 15.76 -1.74
CA ASP A 53 3.95 16.75 -2.81
C ASP A 53 3.05 16.48 -4.03
N GLU A 54 2.62 15.22 -4.20
CA GLU A 54 1.84 14.78 -5.36
C GLU A 54 0.55 14.08 -4.93
N THR A 55 -0.56 14.46 -5.55
CA THR A 55 -1.87 13.80 -5.39
C THR A 55 -2.38 13.24 -6.72
N PHE A 56 -3.24 12.24 -6.62
CA PHE A 56 -4.00 11.67 -7.71
C PHE A 56 -5.48 11.98 -7.49
N LYS A 57 -6.16 12.44 -8.54
CA LYS A 57 -7.58 12.76 -8.54
C LYS A 57 -8.32 11.82 -9.47
N VAL A 58 -9.43 11.24 -9.00
CA VAL A 58 -10.31 10.38 -9.79
C VAL A 58 -11.75 10.79 -9.59
N LYS A 59 -12.50 10.90 -10.68
CA LYS A 59 -13.95 11.11 -10.64
C LYS A 59 -14.65 9.74 -10.63
N ILE A 60 -15.50 9.51 -9.62
CA ILE A 60 -16.33 8.32 -9.50
C ILE A 60 -17.76 8.81 -9.30
N GLY A 61 -18.64 8.52 -10.26
CA GLY A 61 -19.97 9.14 -10.33
C GLY A 61 -19.85 10.67 -10.39
N GLU A 62 -20.53 11.36 -9.48
CA GLU A 62 -20.53 12.82 -9.38
C GLU A 62 -19.45 13.37 -8.44
N ARG A 63 -18.66 12.50 -7.80
CA ARG A 63 -17.69 12.88 -6.77
C ARG A 63 -16.26 12.76 -7.25
N VAL A 64 -15.43 13.70 -6.82
CA VAL A 64 -13.97 13.66 -7.05
C VAL A 64 -13.29 13.19 -5.78
N PHE A 65 -12.49 12.14 -5.91
CA PHE A 65 -11.67 11.58 -4.84
C PHE A 65 -10.21 11.97 -5.07
N GLU A 66 -9.57 12.46 -4.02
CA GLU A 66 -8.16 12.85 -4.03
C GLU A 66 -7.38 12.08 -2.97
N TYR A 67 -6.23 11.53 -3.36
CA TYR A 67 -5.32 10.81 -2.47
C TYR A 67 -3.86 10.94 -2.91
N THR A 68 -2.92 10.66 -2.02
CA THR A 68 -1.47 10.75 -2.30
C THR A 68 -1.05 9.82 -3.44
N LYS A 69 -0.15 10.32 -4.30
CA LYS A 69 0.48 9.50 -5.34
C LYS A 69 1.55 8.60 -4.72
N SER A 70 1.38 7.30 -4.91
CA SER A 70 2.34 6.29 -4.44
C SER A 70 3.29 5.85 -5.56
N ASP A 71 4.58 5.78 -5.28
CA ASP A 71 5.55 5.05 -6.10
C ASP A 71 5.29 3.54 -5.94
N LYS A 72 4.71 2.95 -6.98
CA LYS A 72 4.31 1.53 -6.97
C LYS A 72 5.52 0.60 -6.94
N ILE A 73 6.62 0.95 -7.59
CA ILE A 73 7.82 0.10 -7.64
C ILE A 73 8.50 0.10 -6.26
N ARG A 74 8.66 1.26 -5.63
CA ARG A 74 9.20 1.32 -4.26
C ARG A 74 8.28 0.60 -3.26
N CYS A 75 6.95 0.68 -3.43
CA CYS A 75 6.00 -0.02 -2.58
C CYS A 75 6.09 -1.54 -2.74
N ILE A 76 6.05 -2.05 -3.98
CA ILE A 76 6.06 -3.49 -4.26
C ILE A 76 7.39 -4.13 -3.81
N MET A 77 8.50 -3.38 -3.85
CA MET A 77 9.76 -3.89 -3.31
C MET A 77 9.70 -4.21 -1.81
N ALA A 78 8.96 -3.43 -1.01
CA ALA A 78 8.74 -3.75 0.40
C ALA A 78 7.78 -4.93 0.59
N ILE A 79 6.77 -5.06 -0.28
CA ILE A 79 5.80 -6.16 -0.25
C ILE A 79 6.49 -7.50 -0.50
N PHE A 80 7.43 -7.53 -1.45
CA PHE A 80 8.25 -8.71 -1.79
C PHE A 80 9.49 -8.84 -0.93
N ALA A 81 9.40 -8.45 0.34
CA ALA A 81 10.45 -8.65 1.34
C ALA A 81 11.84 -8.03 1.06
N MET A 82 11.99 -7.19 0.03
CA MET A 82 13.32 -6.76 -0.40
C MET A 82 13.91 -5.62 0.41
N VAL A 83 13.18 -5.03 1.36
CA VAL A 83 13.60 -3.78 2.03
C VAL A 83 13.52 -3.88 3.54
N LYS A 84 14.56 -3.38 4.22
CA LYS A 84 14.65 -3.23 5.67
C LYS A 84 13.47 -2.41 6.21
N GLY A 85 12.88 -2.87 7.31
CA GLY A 85 11.77 -2.17 7.97
C GLY A 85 10.38 -2.47 7.38
N SER A 86 10.33 -3.28 6.32
CA SER A 86 9.19 -4.19 6.09
C SER A 86 9.22 -5.34 7.13
N GLY A 87 8.28 -6.27 7.05
CA GLY A 87 8.29 -7.50 7.87
C GLY A 87 9.37 -8.51 7.46
N ALA A 88 10.24 -8.16 6.51
CA ALA A 88 11.29 -9.02 5.98
C ALA A 88 12.56 -9.04 6.82
N ARG A 89 13.43 -10.02 6.53
CA ARG A 89 14.78 -10.10 7.07
C ARG A 89 15.80 -9.30 6.27
N SER A 90 15.46 -8.88 5.04
CA SER A 90 16.30 -8.02 4.20
C SER A 90 16.89 -6.83 4.97
N LYS A 91 18.19 -6.61 4.77
CA LYS A 91 18.95 -5.46 5.31
C LYS A 91 19.04 -4.30 4.31
N ARG A 92 18.54 -4.46 3.10
CA ARG A 92 18.63 -3.47 2.02
C ARG A 92 17.85 -2.22 2.37
N VAL A 93 18.49 -1.07 2.26
CA VAL A 93 17.86 0.25 2.36
C VAL A 93 17.78 0.84 0.96
N LEU A 94 16.62 1.36 0.57
CA LEU A 94 16.51 2.06 -0.71
C LEU A 94 17.04 3.49 -0.55
N PRO A 95 17.75 4.03 -1.55
CA PRO A 95 18.09 5.46 -1.58
C PRO A 95 16.82 6.31 -1.54
N PRO A 96 16.88 7.55 -1.03
CA PRO A 96 15.77 8.48 -0.99
C PRO A 96 14.99 8.60 -2.30
N ARG A 97 13.68 8.88 -2.20
CA ARG A 97 12.77 8.97 -3.36
C ARG A 97 13.24 9.99 -4.41
N ASN A 98 13.77 11.12 -3.97
CA ASN A 98 14.27 12.20 -4.83
C ASN A 98 15.60 11.84 -5.53
N GLU A 99 16.38 10.92 -4.99
CA GLU A 99 17.69 10.53 -5.54
C GLU A 99 17.56 9.44 -6.61
N LYS A 100 16.64 8.49 -6.46
CA LYS A 100 16.48 7.38 -7.41
C LYS A 100 15.02 7.04 -7.69
N LYS A 101 14.67 7.16 -8.98
CA LYS A 101 13.45 6.58 -9.55
C LYS A 101 13.68 5.11 -9.89
N PHE A 102 12.93 4.23 -9.24
CA PHE A 102 13.03 2.80 -9.48
C PHE A 102 12.18 2.38 -10.68
N THR A 103 12.69 1.41 -11.44
CA THR A 103 12.00 0.80 -12.57
C THR A 103 11.69 -0.67 -12.29
N ILE A 104 10.92 -1.29 -13.19
CA ILE A 104 10.65 -2.73 -13.11
C ILE A 104 11.94 -3.58 -13.20
N VAL A 105 12.97 -3.09 -13.90
CA VAL A 105 14.27 -3.77 -13.98
C VAL A 105 14.98 -3.77 -12.63
N ASP A 106 14.93 -2.66 -11.89
CA ASP A 106 15.48 -2.60 -10.53
C ASP A 106 14.75 -3.54 -9.56
N PHE A 107 13.44 -3.71 -9.77
CA PHE A 107 12.62 -4.67 -9.02
C PHE A 107 13.11 -6.10 -9.28
N TRP A 108 13.21 -6.52 -10.55
CA TRP A 108 13.67 -7.87 -10.92
C TRP A 108 15.09 -8.15 -10.42
N ASN A 109 16.03 -7.22 -10.61
CA ASN A 109 17.39 -7.33 -10.09
C ASN A 109 17.44 -7.47 -8.56
N GLY A 110 16.47 -6.87 -7.86
CA GLY A 110 16.33 -7.04 -6.42
C GLY A 110 15.76 -8.40 -6.05
N PHE A 111 14.79 -8.86 -6.82
CA PHE A 111 14.05 -10.08 -6.58
C PHE A 111 14.95 -11.32 -6.72
N GLU A 112 15.83 -11.32 -7.72
CA GLU A 112 16.85 -12.38 -7.91
C GLU A 112 17.91 -12.44 -6.79
N LYS A 113 18.03 -11.36 -5.99
CA LYS A 113 19.03 -11.22 -4.92
C LYS A 113 18.40 -11.25 -3.53
N MET A 114 17.21 -11.84 -3.41
CA MET A 114 16.54 -11.98 -2.11
C MET A 114 17.33 -12.90 -1.18
N GLU A 115 17.23 -12.61 0.11
CA GLU A 115 17.75 -13.49 1.16
C GLU A 115 17.00 -14.82 1.15
N ILE A 116 17.72 -15.93 1.33
CA ILE A 116 17.19 -17.29 1.20
C ILE A 116 15.92 -17.55 2.03
N TYR A 117 15.83 -16.97 3.24
CA TYR A 117 14.66 -17.13 4.11
C TYR A 117 13.45 -16.34 3.63
N ASP A 118 13.67 -15.14 3.09
CA ASP A 118 12.59 -14.30 2.57
C ASP A 118 12.08 -14.87 1.24
N ASP A 119 12.99 -15.37 0.39
CA ASP A 119 12.67 -16.10 -0.84
C ASP A 119 11.86 -17.38 -0.56
N ALA A 120 12.31 -18.20 0.40
CA ALA A 120 11.59 -19.42 0.78
C ALA A 120 10.17 -19.11 1.30
N LEU A 121 10.00 -18.03 2.08
CA LEU A 121 8.69 -17.63 2.57
C LEU A 121 7.77 -17.12 1.43
N ILE A 122 8.29 -16.29 0.53
CA ILE A 122 7.54 -15.82 -0.64
C ILE A 122 7.11 -17.01 -1.51
N SER A 123 8.04 -17.88 -1.86
CA SER A 123 7.80 -18.98 -2.79
C SER A 123 6.83 -20.05 -2.25
N ASN A 124 6.69 -20.18 -0.92
CA ASN A 124 5.88 -21.23 -0.30
C ASN A 124 4.62 -20.73 0.42
N VAL A 125 4.51 -19.42 0.70
CA VAL A 125 3.44 -18.87 1.55
C VAL A 125 2.68 -17.74 0.84
N GLN A 126 3.08 -17.35 -0.38
CA GLN A 126 2.40 -16.29 -1.12
C GLN A 126 1.08 -16.78 -1.75
N GLY A 127 -0.02 -16.37 -1.14
CA GLY A 127 -1.37 -16.43 -1.67
C GLY A 127 -2.05 -15.05 -1.69
N ILE A 128 -3.25 -14.97 -2.23
CA ILE A 128 -4.03 -13.70 -2.36
C ILE A 128 -4.23 -12.99 -1.01
N ILE A 129 -4.23 -13.73 0.10
CA ILE A 129 -4.51 -13.23 1.46
C ILE A 129 -3.27 -13.24 2.37
N CYS A 130 -2.31 -14.12 2.10
CA CYS A 130 -1.10 -14.33 2.90
C CYS A 130 0.12 -14.03 2.03
N GLY A 131 1.03 -13.14 2.44
CA GLY A 131 2.30 -12.98 1.71
C GLY A 131 2.79 -11.56 1.47
N ASP A 132 2.05 -10.53 1.89
CA ASP A 132 2.59 -9.17 1.85
C ASP A 132 3.49 -8.94 3.05
N PHE A 133 4.81 -8.85 2.84
CA PHE A 133 5.76 -8.51 3.91
C PHE A 133 5.58 -7.08 4.40
N CYS A 134 4.96 -6.21 3.59
CA CYS A 134 4.73 -4.84 3.97
C CYS A 134 3.26 -4.44 3.79
N GLY A 135 2.66 -4.00 4.89
CA GLY A 135 1.43 -3.23 4.90
C GLY A 135 1.48 -2.14 5.97
N LYS A 136 2.68 -1.69 6.34
CA LYS A 136 2.92 -0.90 7.56
C LYS A 136 2.07 0.38 7.60
N CYS A 137 1.93 1.08 6.47
CA CYS A 137 1.08 2.26 6.35
C CYS A 137 -0.41 1.95 6.58
N LEU A 138 -0.89 0.78 6.17
CA LEU A 138 -2.28 0.33 6.36
C LEU A 138 -2.52 -0.10 7.82
N HIS A 139 -1.64 -0.95 8.36
CA HIS A 139 -1.76 -1.49 9.72
C HIS A 139 -1.62 -0.40 10.80
N GLN A 140 -0.72 0.55 10.58
CA GLN A 140 -0.47 1.64 11.53
C GLN A 140 -1.40 2.84 11.36
N CYS A 141 -2.24 2.86 10.32
CA CYS A 141 -3.22 3.92 10.07
C CYS A 141 -4.24 3.98 11.22
N PRO A 142 -4.39 5.14 11.89
CA PRO A 142 -5.34 5.32 12.99
C PRO A 142 -6.74 5.77 12.52
N ALA A 143 -7.03 5.79 11.21
CA ALA A 143 -8.29 6.32 10.67
C ALA A 143 -9.56 5.70 11.27
N TYR A 144 -9.50 4.46 11.76
CA TYR A 144 -10.62 3.79 12.43
C TYR A 144 -10.96 4.36 13.82
N LYS A 145 -10.14 5.26 14.36
CA LYS A 145 -10.31 5.85 15.69
C LYS A 145 -11.01 7.22 15.65
N PHE A 146 -11.28 7.77 14.47
CA PHE A 146 -11.71 9.16 14.30
C PHE A 146 -13.01 9.28 13.51
#